data_AF-A0A951ZM36-F1
#
_entry.id   AF-A0A951ZM36-F1
#
_cell.length_a   1.000
_cell.length_b   1.000
_cell.length_c   1.000
_cell.angle_alpha   90.00
_cell.angle_beta   90.00
_cell.angle_gamma   90.00
#
_symmetry.space_group_name_H-M   'P 1'
#
loop_
_entity.id
_entity.type
_entity.pdbx_description
1 polymer ?
#
loop_
_entity_poly.entity_id
_entity_poly.type
_entity_poly.pdbx_seq_one_letter_code
_entity_poly.pdbx_strand_id
1 'polypeptide(L)'
;CPNSFPLNDTVQINASQNFTGMNWMPGSGINHVMTGSQIYQLCNYGGLRLDNGLLAHFSGITRMASSYSRTIETNNTEMFGRLIFSGVGSYSLLDDLYMPASVIEHYSGSFFTNGHYINARNYLANYLPYVGLYFEYNTGTSVFYIHGNASFSFYQNLHTLNTDNTTIYMLYPSPYLYVSGTYQQMRFKSVFFENTIGKASLLSSYYDYPVSFQNISFAANGRIYGSNYFDTLALTEGNIYELESGAIQEIQNKLISKGSPCLRTTIQSTTPGTCAKIYNANCDLEIEHARLRDIEAVDNGCSINHYIIDVGGENLGNNPNWTFIPGDPINGLGPDTI
;
A
#
# COMPACT_ATOMS: atom_id res chain seq x y z
N CYS A 1 12.55 -22.42 -31.97
CA CYS A 1 13.59 -23.37 -31.55
C CYS A 1 13.96 -23.06 -30.11
N PRO A 2 14.16 -24.05 -29.22
CA PRO A 2 14.79 -23.79 -27.93
C PRO A 2 16.24 -23.37 -28.19
N ASN A 3 16.64 -22.20 -27.68
CA ASN A 3 18.05 -21.82 -27.62
C ASN A 3 18.61 -22.42 -26.33
N SER A 4 19.61 -23.30 -26.42
CA SER A 4 20.35 -23.79 -25.27
C SER A 4 21.70 -23.09 -25.19
N PHE A 5 22.10 -22.65 -24.00
CA PHE A 5 23.34 -21.93 -23.76
C PHE A 5 24.34 -22.81 -22.97
N PRO A 6 25.65 -22.75 -23.24
CA PRO A 6 26.67 -23.46 -22.46
C PRO A 6 26.74 -22.97 -20.99
N LEU A 7 27.26 -23.79 -20.08
CA LEU A 7 27.41 -23.47 -18.65
C LEU A 7 28.22 -22.17 -18.44
N ASN A 8 27.76 -21.30 -17.52
CA ASN A 8 28.31 -19.95 -17.23
C ASN A 8 28.17 -18.90 -18.36
N ASP A 9 27.21 -19.08 -19.26
CA ASP A 9 27.03 -18.14 -20.38
C ASP A 9 26.11 -16.97 -20.05
N THR A 10 26.35 -15.84 -20.72
CA THR A 10 25.54 -14.63 -20.62
C THR A 10 24.56 -14.56 -21.79
N VAL A 11 23.27 -14.65 -21.49
CA VAL A 11 22.19 -14.41 -22.45
C VAL A 11 21.94 -12.91 -22.53
N GLN A 12 22.52 -12.29 -23.55
CA GLN A 12 22.34 -10.86 -23.81
C GLN A 12 21.10 -10.61 -24.70
N ILE A 13 20.11 -9.93 -24.15
CA ILE A 13 18.97 -9.38 -24.88
C ILE A 13 19.42 -8.09 -25.58
N ASN A 14 19.63 -8.18 -26.88
CA ASN A 14 20.09 -7.09 -27.76
C ASN A 14 19.03 -6.65 -28.79
N ALA A 15 17.82 -7.19 -28.68
CA ALA A 15 16.66 -6.82 -29.49
C ALA A 15 15.38 -7.16 -28.71
N SER A 16 14.29 -6.45 -29.02
CA SER A 16 12.97 -6.82 -28.50
C SER A 16 12.49 -8.13 -29.13
N GLN A 17 11.85 -8.99 -28.35
CA GLN A 17 11.46 -10.34 -28.78
C GLN A 17 10.06 -10.71 -28.32
N ASN A 18 9.38 -11.52 -29.13
CA ASN A 18 8.09 -12.13 -28.82
C ASN A 18 8.28 -13.65 -28.71
N PHE A 19 7.70 -14.27 -27.69
CA PHE A 19 7.86 -15.72 -27.46
C PHE A 19 6.67 -16.29 -26.66
N THR A 20 6.49 -17.60 -26.73
CA THR A 20 5.35 -18.32 -26.14
C THR A 20 5.73 -19.09 -24.88
N GLY A 21 6.53 -18.46 -24.02
CA GLY A 21 7.03 -19.03 -22.78
C GLY A 21 8.53 -18.82 -22.61
N MET A 22 8.95 -18.54 -21.38
CA MET A 22 10.35 -18.54 -20.98
C MET A 22 10.51 -19.62 -19.92
N ASN A 23 11.39 -20.58 -20.17
CA ASN A 23 11.62 -21.71 -19.28
C ASN A 23 13.12 -21.97 -19.18
N TRP A 24 13.69 -21.54 -18.06
CA TRP A 24 15.02 -21.96 -17.62
C TRP A 24 14.84 -23.26 -16.84
N MET A 25 15.36 -24.35 -17.41
CA MET A 25 15.21 -25.69 -16.84
C MET A 25 15.98 -25.83 -15.53
N PRO A 26 15.53 -26.67 -14.58
CA PRO A 26 16.29 -26.97 -13.38
C PRO A 26 17.75 -27.36 -13.64
N GLY A 27 18.68 -26.68 -12.98
CA GLY A 27 20.14 -26.83 -13.15
C GLY A 27 20.74 -26.11 -14.36
N SER A 28 19.94 -25.39 -15.15
CA SER A 28 20.40 -24.58 -16.30
C SER A 28 20.59 -23.10 -15.99
N GLY A 29 20.24 -22.65 -14.78
CA GLY A 29 20.35 -21.26 -14.34
C GLY A 29 21.60 -20.95 -13.55
N ILE A 30 22.25 -21.95 -12.94
CA ILE A 30 23.41 -21.73 -12.05
C ILE A 30 24.51 -20.96 -12.79
N ASN A 31 24.80 -19.74 -12.32
CA ASN A 31 25.78 -18.80 -12.87
C ASN A 31 25.50 -18.32 -14.31
N HIS A 32 24.31 -18.56 -14.84
CA HIS A 32 23.89 -17.92 -16.08
C HIS A 32 23.44 -16.48 -15.79
N VAL A 33 23.76 -15.58 -16.70
CA VAL A 33 23.35 -14.18 -16.60
C VAL A 33 22.38 -13.88 -17.72
N MET A 34 21.17 -13.45 -17.38
CA MET A 34 20.26 -12.84 -18.34
C MET A 34 20.37 -11.32 -18.21
N THR A 35 20.84 -10.64 -19.25
CA THR A 35 21.08 -9.19 -19.22
C THR A 35 20.59 -8.51 -20.48
N GLY A 36 20.47 -7.20 -20.47
CA GLY A 36 20.07 -6.41 -21.62
C GLY A 36 19.70 -4.99 -21.23
N SER A 37 19.77 -4.08 -22.20
CA SER A 37 19.46 -2.66 -22.01
C SER A 37 17.97 -2.44 -21.72
N GLN A 38 17.67 -1.38 -20.96
CA GLN A 38 16.32 -0.94 -20.61
C GLN A 38 15.43 -0.59 -21.82
N ILE A 39 16.02 -0.41 -23.01
CA ILE A 39 15.30 -0.08 -24.25
C ILE A 39 14.60 -1.28 -24.89
N TYR A 40 14.96 -2.50 -24.49
CA TYR A 40 14.42 -3.72 -25.08
C TYR A 40 13.21 -4.25 -24.31
N GLN A 41 12.36 -4.98 -25.03
CA GLN A 41 11.15 -5.59 -24.48
C GLN A 41 11.06 -7.07 -24.84
N LEU A 42 10.69 -7.88 -23.85
CA LEU A 42 10.40 -9.29 -23.96
C LEU A 42 8.89 -9.51 -23.79
N CYS A 43 8.17 -9.79 -24.88
CA CYS A 43 6.75 -10.11 -24.84
C CYS A 43 6.55 -11.62 -24.71
N ASN A 44 6.19 -12.06 -23.51
CA ASN A 44 5.87 -13.43 -23.20
C ASN A 44 4.36 -13.69 -23.32
N TYR A 45 3.96 -14.53 -24.28
CA TYR A 45 2.59 -15.01 -24.46
C TYR A 45 2.34 -16.37 -23.76
N GLY A 46 3.35 -16.91 -23.08
CA GLY A 46 3.29 -18.15 -22.29
C GLY A 46 3.55 -17.91 -20.80
N GLY A 47 3.94 -18.97 -20.09
CA GLY A 47 4.36 -18.89 -18.68
C GLY A 47 5.81 -18.44 -18.52
N LEU A 48 6.20 -18.11 -17.30
CA LEU A 48 7.58 -17.78 -16.92
C LEU A 48 8.05 -18.78 -15.88
N ARG A 49 9.14 -19.48 -16.18
CA ARG A 49 9.89 -20.28 -15.21
C ARG A 49 11.35 -19.88 -15.28
N LEU A 50 11.86 -19.33 -14.18
CA LEU A 50 13.29 -19.12 -13.97
C LEU A 50 13.84 -20.30 -13.17
N ASP A 51 15.14 -20.55 -13.29
CA ASP A 51 15.83 -21.58 -12.52
C ASP A 51 16.59 -20.94 -11.36
N ASN A 52 16.73 -21.69 -10.27
CA ASN A 52 17.46 -21.24 -9.11
C ASN A 52 18.93 -20.96 -9.47
N GLY A 53 19.45 -19.81 -9.05
CA GLY A 53 20.81 -19.36 -9.33
C GLY A 53 20.99 -18.62 -10.65
N LEU A 54 19.92 -18.39 -11.42
CA LEU A 54 19.93 -17.47 -12.55
C LEU A 54 20.13 -16.03 -12.05
N LEU A 55 21.05 -15.30 -12.68
CA LEU A 55 21.23 -13.87 -12.46
C LEU A 55 20.37 -13.10 -13.48
N ALA A 56 19.08 -12.87 -13.16
CA ALA A 56 18.09 -12.26 -14.05
C ALA A 56 18.18 -10.72 -14.13
N HIS A 57 19.37 -10.21 -14.44
CA HIS A 57 19.74 -8.78 -14.52
C HIS A 57 19.20 -8.03 -15.75
N PHE A 58 18.16 -8.52 -16.41
CA PHE A 58 17.57 -7.82 -17.53
C PHE A 58 16.83 -6.58 -17.04
N SER A 59 17.30 -5.38 -17.42
CA SER A 59 16.74 -4.11 -16.93
C SER A 59 15.63 -3.54 -17.82
N GLY A 60 15.22 -4.27 -18.86
CA GLY A 60 14.18 -3.86 -19.80
C GLY A 60 12.76 -4.20 -19.34
N ILE A 61 11.87 -4.35 -20.30
CA ILE A 61 10.45 -4.64 -20.05
C ILE A 61 10.20 -6.13 -20.28
N THR A 62 9.78 -6.85 -19.25
CA THR A 62 9.18 -8.19 -19.38
C THR A 62 7.67 -8.03 -19.39
N ARG A 63 7.03 -8.27 -20.53
CA ARG A 63 5.59 -8.14 -20.71
C ARG A 63 4.92 -9.51 -20.74
N MET A 64 4.02 -9.74 -19.81
CA MET A 64 3.20 -10.93 -19.67
C MET A 64 1.86 -10.71 -20.42
N ALA A 65 1.71 -11.30 -21.60
CA ALA A 65 0.68 -10.95 -22.60
C ALA A 65 -0.25 -12.11 -23.02
N SER A 66 -0.18 -13.27 -22.37
CA SER A 66 -1.08 -14.42 -22.61
C SER A 66 -2.57 -14.08 -22.50
N SER A 67 -3.37 -14.66 -23.40
CA SER A 67 -4.85 -14.72 -23.30
C SER A 67 -5.36 -15.95 -22.54
N TYR A 68 -4.46 -16.83 -22.12
CA TYR A 68 -4.75 -18.07 -21.38
C TYR A 68 -4.21 -18.00 -19.96
N SER A 69 -4.69 -18.88 -19.09
CA SER A 69 -4.12 -19.11 -17.77
C SER A 69 -2.70 -19.66 -17.87
N ARG A 70 -1.77 -19.02 -17.14
CA ARG A 70 -0.35 -19.32 -17.10
C ARG A 70 0.17 -19.24 -15.68
N THR A 71 1.40 -19.67 -15.50
CA THR A 71 2.11 -19.60 -14.22
C THR A 71 3.36 -18.75 -14.32
N ILE A 72 3.77 -18.22 -13.18
CA ILE A 72 5.06 -17.59 -12.94
C ILE A 72 5.72 -18.32 -11.78
N GLU A 73 6.93 -18.80 -12.01
CA GLU A 73 7.80 -19.47 -11.03
C GLU A 73 9.19 -18.87 -11.19
N THR A 74 9.68 -18.17 -10.18
CA THR A 74 10.99 -17.50 -10.23
C THR A 74 12.10 -18.33 -9.61
N ASN A 75 11.77 -19.41 -8.90
CA ASN A 75 12.66 -20.21 -8.08
C ASN A 75 13.55 -19.34 -7.16
N ASN A 76 12.96 -18.32 -6.53
CA ASN A 76 13.63 -17.31 -5.68
C ASN A 76 14.65 -16.43 -6.41
N THR A 77 14.57 -16.34 -7.73
CA THR A 77 15.42 -15.46 -8.53
C THR A 77 14.92 -14.02 -8.46
N GLU A 78 15.80 -13.09 -8.09
CA GLU A 78 15.52 -11.66 -8.17
C GLU A 78 15.39 -11.22 -9.63
N MET A 79 14.30 -10.51 -9.95
CA MET A 79 14.06 -9.95 -11.28
C MET A 79 14.25 -8.44 -11.31
N PHE A 80 14.85 -7.96 -12.39
CA PHE A 80 15.11 -6.54 -12.64
C PHE A 80 14.19 -5.95 -13.72
N GLY A 81 14.15 -4.62 -13.79
CA GLY A 81 13.45 -3.89 -14.84
C GLY A 81 11.96 -3.63 -14.55
N ARG A 82 11.12 -3.78 -15.57
CA ARG A 82 9.66 -3.62 -15.47
C ARG A 82 8.96 -4.92 -15.82
N LEU A 83 8.06 -5.37 -14.95
CA LEU A 83 7.16 -6.49 -15.23
C LEU A 83 5.77 -5.92 -15.55
N ILE A 84 5.27 -6.15 -16.76
CA ILE A 84 3.98 -5.60 -17.21
C ILE A 84 3.00 -6.73 -17.52
N PHE A 85 1.87 -6.77 -16.83
CA PHE A 85 0.73 -7.62 -17.17
C PHE A 85 -0.18 -6.88 -18.15
N SER A 86 -0.33 -7.39 -19.36
CA SER A 86 -1.16 -6.76 -20.40
C SER A 86 -1.93 -7.76 -21.27
N GLY A 87 -1.96 -9.03 -20.87
CA GLY A 87 -2.76 -10.07 -21.51
C GLY A 87 -4.13 -10.18 -20.84
N VAL A 88 -5.15 -10.59 -21.59
CA VAL A 88 -6.52 -10.79 -21.03
C VAL A 88 -6.68 -12.11 -20.27
N GLY A 89 -5.67 -12.97 -20.28
CA GLY A 89 -5.65 -14.23 -19.54
C GLY A 89 -5.33 -14.03 -18.06
N SER A 90 -4.82 -15.09 -17.44
CA SER A 90 -4.43 -15.05 -16.03
C SER A 90 -3.02 -15.56 -15.79
N TYR A 91 -2.39 -15.06 -14.72
CA TYR A 91 -1.12 -15.54 -14.21
C TYR A 91 -1.24 -15.91 -12.73
N SER A 92 -0.80 -17.11 -12.39
CA SER A 92 -0.70 -17.61 -11.02
C SER A 92 0.75 -17.68 -10.59
N LEU A 93 1.09 -17.06 -9.47
CA LEU A 93 2.38 -17.28 -8.81
C LEU A 93 2.44 -18.70 -8.24
N LEU A 94 3.59 -19.35 -8.41
CA LEU A 94 3.95 -20.62 -7.78
C LEU A 94 5.01 -20.47 -6.68
N ASP A 95 5.60 -19.28 -6.57
CA ASP A 95 6.54 -18.86 -5.55
C ASP A 95 6.50 -17.33 -5.36
N ASP A 96 7.31 -16.84 -4.43
CA ASP A 96 7.41 -15.41 -4.15
C ASP A 96 8.05 -14.64 -5.30
N LEU A 97 7.51 -13.46 -5.60
CA LEU A 97 8.01 -12.60 -6.66
C LEU A 97 8.90 -11.50 -6.06
N TYR A 98 10.21 -11.58 -6.28
CA TYR A 98 11.20 -10.67 -5.70
C TYR A 98 11.77 -9.67 -6.72
N MET A 99 11.38 -8.40 -6.58
CA MET A 99 11.64 -7.28 -7.50
C MET A 99 11.86 -5.94 -6.75
N PRO A 100 12.64 -5.88 -5.65
CA PRO A 100 12.66 -4.73 -4.71
C PRO A 100 13.04 -3.38 -5.34
N ALA A 101 13.87 -3.39 -6.39
CA ALA A 101 14.31 -2.19 -7.11
C ALA A 101 13.47 -1.88 -8.37
N SER A 102 12.48 -2.72 -8.66
CA SER A 102 11.81 -2.83 -9.96
C SER A 102 10.31 -2.55 -9.86
N VAL A 103 9.69 -2.24 -11.00
CA VAL A 103 8.27 -1.83 -11.05
C VAL A 103 7.42 -2.93 -11.66
N ILE A 104 6.29 -3.21 -11.01
CA ILE A 104 5.24 -4.07 -11.54
C ILE A 104 4.09 -3.18 -12.01
N GLU A 105 3.66 -3.39 -13.24
CA GLU A 105 2.54 -2.66 -13.84
C GLU A 105 1.48 -3.64 -14.30
N HIS A 106 0.23 -3.35 -14.02
CA HIS A 106 -0.89 -4.21 -14.38
C HIS A 106 -1.91 -3.41 -15.20
N TYR A 107 -2.00 -3.75 -16.48
CA TYR A 107 -2.85 -3.07 -17.47
C TYR A 107 -4.11 -3.87 -17.79
N SER A 108 -4.04 -5.20 -17.79
CA SER A 108 -5.20 -6.08 -18.02
C SER A 108 -4.96 -7.51 -17.53
N GLY A 109 -6.05 -8.27 -17.41
CA GLY A 109 -6.04 -9.69 -17.05
C GLY A 109 -6.22 -9.94 -15.56
N SER A 110 -5.90 -11.17 -15.16
CA SER A 110 -5.93 -11.61 -13.76
C SER A 110 -4.57 -12.02 -13.25
N PHE A 111 -4.31 -11.68 -11.99
CA PHE A 111 -3.07 -12.05 -11.31
C PHE A 111 -3.40 -12.62 -9.94
N PHE A 112 -2.96 -13.86 -9.72
CA PHE A 112 -3.22 -14.65 -8.51
C PHE A 112 -1.89 -14.86 -7.77
N THR A 113 -1.79 -14.34 -6.55
CA THR A 113 -0.61 -14.55 -5.68
C THR A 113 -0.54 -15.95 -5.09
N ASN A 114 -1.69 -16.62 -4.93
CA ASN A 114 -1.80 -17.91 -4.26
C ASN A 114 -1.15 -17.96 -2.86
N GLY A 115 -1.14 -16.83 -2.14
CA GLY A 115 -0.53 -16.72 -0.82
C GLY A 115 0.97 -16.43 -0.82
N HIS A 116 1.59 -16.32 -2.00
CA HIS A 116 2.97 -15.85 -2.13
C HIS A 116 3.07 -14.34 -1.97
N TYR A 117 4.19 -13.87 -1.45
CA TYR A 117 4.42 -12.43 -1.30
C TYR A 117 5.02 -11.82 -2.56
N ILE A 118 4.76 -10.52 -2.74
CA ILE A 118 5.31 -9.71 -3.80
C ILE A 118 6.18 -8.63 -3.16
N ASN A 119 7.43 -8.60 -3.56
CA ASN A 119 8.39 -7.58 -3.13
C ASN A 119 8.73 -6.70 -4.34
N ALA A 120 8.35 -5.43 -4.32
CA ALA A 120 8.49 -4.55 -5.48
C ALA A 120 8.87 -3.13 -5.07
N ARG A 121 9.49 -2.37 -5.97
CA ARG A 121 9.64 -0.93 -5.77
C ARG A 121 8.27 -0.26 -5.83
N ASN A 122 7.54 -0.47 -6.92
CA ASN A 122 6.17 0.03 -7.06
C ASN A 122 5.28 -1.04 -7.68
N TYR A 123 4.01 -1.04 -7.28
CA TYR A 123 2.94 -1.78 -7.93
C TYR A 123 1.90 -0.79 -8.47
N LEU A 124 1.77 -0.74 -9.80
CA LEU A 124 0.97 0.26 -10.50
C LEU A 124 -0.13 -0.42 -11.31
N ALA A 125 -1.38 -0.18 -10.92
CA ALA A 125 -2.59 -0.63 -11.59
C ALA A 125 -3.52 0.55 -11.86
N ASN A 126 -2.95 1.66 -12.33
CA ASN A 126 -3.61 2.95 -12.52
C ASN A 126 -3.55 3.48 -13.97
N TYR A 127 -3.47 2.61 -14.96
CA TYR A 127 -3.31 3.00 -16.36
C TYR A 127 -4.65 2.96 -17.13
N LEU A 128 -4.94 4.06 -17.83
CA LEU A 128 -6.01 4.15 -18.83
C LEU A 128 -5.46 3.86 -20.25
N PRO A 129 -6.25 3.38 -21.23
CA PRO A 129 -7.66 2.96 -21.17
C PRO A 129 -7.79 1.46 -21.50
N TYR A 130 -7.89 0.56 -20.52
CA TYR A 130 -8.04 -0.87 -20.84
C TYR A 130 -9.10 -1.60 -20.00
N VAL A 131 -9.86 -2.41 -20.73
CA VAL A 131 -11.01 -3.21 -20.33
C VAL A 131 -10.57 -4.43 -19.51
N GLY A 132 -11.19 -4.67 -18.36
CA GLY A 132 -11.14 -5.95 -17.64
C GLY A 132 -9.82 -6.30 -16.93
N LEU A 133 -9.39 -5.49 -15.97
CA LEU A 133 -8.58 -5.96 -14.84
C LEU A 133 -9.50 -6.78 -13.90
N TYR A 134 -9.25 -8.08 -13.82
CA TYR A 134 -9.92 -8.98 -12.88
C TYR A 134 -8.89 -9.46 -11.88
N PHE A 135 -8.73 -8.73 -10.80
CA PHE A 135 -7.84 -9.11 -9.70
C PHE A 135 -8.61 -9.96 -8.70
N GLU A 136 -8.64 -11.26 -8.95
CA GLU A 136 -9.09 -12.22 -7.94
C GLU A 136 -7.87 -12.66 -7.14
N TYR A 137 -7.63 -12.02 -6.00
CA TYR A 137 -6.76 -12.63 -4.99
C TYR A 137 -7.54 -13.82 -4.41
N ASN A 138 -7.26 -15.02 -4.92
CA ASN A 138 -7.84 -16.26 -4.39
C ASN A 138 -7.48 -16.43 -2.90
N THR A 139 -8.40 -17.07 -2.17
CA THR A 139 -8.48 -17.60 -0.78
C THR A 139 -7.30 -17.51 0.23
N GLY A 140 -6.06 -17.24 -0.16
CA GLY A 140 -4.90 -16.98 0.71
C GLY A 140 -4.67 -15.48 0.97
N THR A 141 -3.95 -15.16 2.06
CA THR A 141 -3.57 -13.77 2.36
C THR A 141 -2.48 -13.31 1.40
N SER A 142 -2.71 -12.23 0.67
CA SER A 142 -1.71 -11.66 -0.24
C SER A 142 -0.88 -10.61 0.49
N VAL A 143 0.44 -10.71 0.41
CA VAL A 143 1.35 -9.81 1.11
C VAL A 143 2.20 -9.04 0.12
N PHE A 144 2.17 -7.71 0.23
CA PHE A 144 2.96 -6.80 -0.58
C PHE A 144 3.99 -6.08 0.28
N TYR A 145 5.26 -6.12 -0.14
CA TYR A 145 6.33 -5.30 0.40
C TYR A 145 6.75 -4.28 -0.65
N ILE A 146 6.48 -3.00 -0.37
CA ILE A 146 6.63 -1.93 -1.35
C ILE A 146 7.68 -0.93 -0.88
N HIS A 147 8.72 -0.72 -1.70
CA HIS A 147 9.92 0.05 -1.34
C HIS A 147 10.02 1.45 -1.97
N GLY A 148 9.12 1.80 -2.88
CA GLY A 148 9.15 3.06 -3.62
C GLY A 148 8.36 4.19 -2.97
N ASN A 149 8.48 5.39 -3.54
CA ASN A 149 7.68 6.55 -3.16
C ASN A 149 6.26 6.50 -3.78
N ALA A 150 6.19 6.12 -5.06
CA ALA A 150 4.97 6.10 -5.87
C ALA A 150 4.32 4.72 -5.90
N SER A 151 3.97 4.22 -4.73
CA SER A 151 4.41 2.87 -4.41
C SER A 151 3.33 1.82 -4.60
N PHE A 152 2.07 2.19 -4.36
CA PHE A 152 0.93 1.31 -4.61
C PHE A 152 -0.25 2.14 -5.12
N SER A 153 -0.65 1.95 -6.39
CA SER A 153 -1.55 2.87 -7.07
C SER A 153 -2.63 2.15 -7.88
N PHE A 154 -3.89 2.53 -7.69
CA PHE A 154 -5.03 2.00 -8.45
C PHE A 154 -5.88 3.12 -9.05
N TYR A 155 -6.25 2.92 -10.31
CA TYR A 155 -7.31 3.65 -10.97
C TYR A 155 -8.30 2.62 -11.48
N GLN A 156 -9.54 2.63 -10.98
CA GLN A 156 -10.56 1.73 -11.49
C GLN A 156 -11.44 2.39 -12.55
N ASN A 157 -11.73 1.63 -13.60
CA ASN A 157 -12.95 1.75 -14.40
C ASN A 157 -13.35 0.29 -14.76
N LEU A 158 -14.45 -0.24 -14.21
CA LEU A 158 -14.97 -1.60 -14.52
C LEU A 158 -14.12 -2.81 -14.03
N HIS A 159 -13.51 -2.75 -12.85
CA HIS A 159 -12.60 -3.79 -12.35
C HIS A 159 -13.04 -4.37 -11.01
N THR A 160 -12.81 -5.67 -10.79
CA THR A 160 -12.97 -6.30 -9.47
C THR A 160 -11.60 -6.54 -8.86
N LEU A 161 -11.29 -5.82 -7.78
CA LEU A 161 -10.08 -5.99 -6.98
C LEU A 161 -10.49 -6.55 -5.62
N ASN A 162 -10.36 -7.86 -5.45
CA ASN A 162 -10.63 -8.50 -4.16
C ASN A 162 -9.44 -8.25 -3.20
N THR A 163 -9.46 -7.12 -2.51
CA THR A 163 -8.39 -6.74 -1.56
C THR A 163 -8.68 -7.20 -0.13
N ASP A 164 -9.79 -7.90 0.09
CA ASP A 164 -10.35 -8.24 1.40
C ASP A 164 -9.38 -9.06 2.26
N ASN A 165 -8.44 -9.78 1.63
CA ASN A 165 -7.39 -10.53 2.31
C ASN A 165 -5.97 -10.06 1.92
N THR A 166 -5.78 -8.76 1.68
CA THR A 166 -4.49 -8.17 1.29
C THR A 166 -3.85 -7.40 2.45
N THR A 167 -2.58 -7.70 2.71
CA THR A 167 -1.71 -6.94 3.62
C THR A 167 -0.64 -6.21 2.80
N ILE A 168 -0.47 -4.91 3.03
CA ILE A 168 0.52 -4.09 2.34
C ILE A 168 1.45 -3.44 3.37
N TYR A 169 2.74 -3.66 3.21
CA TYR A 169 3.80 -2.98 3.94
C TYR A 169 4.44 -1.93 3.03
N MET A 170 4.30 -0.67 3.40
CA MET A 170 4.84 0.50 2.70
C MET A 170 6.10 0.93 3.43
N LEU A 171 7.26 0.68 2.83
CA LEU A 171 8.56 0.69 3.52
C LEU A 171 9.40 1.96 3.23
N TYR A 172 9.05 2.72 2.20
CA TYR A 172 9.74 3.98 1.88
C TYR A 172 9.44 5.05 2.93
N PRO A 173 10.30 6.08 3.15
CA PRO A 173 10.05 7.16 4.12
C PRO A 173 8.86 8.07 3.81
N SER A 174 8.48 8.23 2.54
CA SER A 174 7.34 9.08 2.18
C SER A 174 6.54 8.43 1.06
N PRO A 175 6.01 7.22 1.30
CA PRO A 175 5.28 6.47 0.31
C PRO A 175 3.88 7.07 0.17
N TYR A 176 3.26 6.86 -0.98
CA TYR A 176 1.83 7.07 -1.11
C TYR A 176 1.09 5.82 -1.60
N LEU A 177 -0.02 5.53 -0.92
CA LEU A 177 -1.08 4.65 -1.40
C LEU A 177 -2.07 5.52 -2.17
N TYR A 178 -2.21 5.30 -3.47
CA TYR A 178 -3.17 6.02 -4.30
C TYR A 178 -4.31 5.10 -4.74
N VAL A 179 -5.54 5.51 -4.48
CA VAL A 179 -6.75 4.75 -4.83
C VAL A 179 -7.76 5.70 -5.45
N SER A 180 -8.17 5.45 -6.70
CA SER A 180 -9.09 6.33 -7.44
C SER A 180 -10.02 5.57 -8.38
N GLY A 181 -11.11 6.22 -8.80
CA GLY A 181 -12.02 5.71 -9.85
C GLY A 181 -12.92 4.55 -9.42
N THR A 182 -13.15 4.34 -8.13
CA THR A 182 -13.88 3.18 -7.63
C THR A 182 -15.37 3.22 -8.02
N TYR A 183 -15.84 2.23 -8.80
CA TYR A 183 -17.27 1.96 -9.04
C TYR A 183 -17.90 1.03 -7.98
N GLN A 184 -17.06 0.54 -7.06
CA GLN A 184 -17.43 -0.30 -5.94
C GLN A 184 -16.46 -0.03 -4.79
N GLN A 185 -16.88 -0.31 -3.56
CA GLN A 185 -16.04 -0.15 -2.38
C GLN A 185 -14.81 -1.06 -2.45
N MET A 186 -13.61 -0.47 -2.39
CA MET A 186 -12.36 -1.22 -2.19
C MET A 186 -12.13 -1.46 -0.70
N ARG A 187 -11.67 -2.66 -0.34
CA ARG A 187 -11.49 -3.06 1.06
C ARG A 187 -10.14 -3.73 1.24
N PHE A 188 -9.24 -3.13 2.01
CA PHE A 188 -7.98 -3.73 2.38
C PHE A 188 -8.08 -4.36 3.77
N LYS A 189 -7.44 -5.52 3.97
CA LYS A 189 -7.31 -6.11 5.30
C LYS A 189 -6.37 -5.25 6.16
N SER A 190 -5.13 -5.07 5.69
CA SER A 190 -4.13 -4.32 6.46
C SER A 190 -3.23 -3.49 5.57
N VAL A 191 -2.98 -2.25 5.95
CA VAL A 191 -1.98 -1.39 5.31
C VAL A 191 -1.10 -0.76 6.39
N PHE A 192 0.20 -0.96 6.31
CA PHE A 192 1.15 -0.47 7.30
C PHE A 192 2.18 0.42 6.63
N PHE A 193 2.21 1.69 7.04
CA PHE A 193 3.27 2.62 6.70
C PHE A 193 4.37 2.51 7.76
N GLU A 194 5.30 1.59 7.53
CA GLU A 194 6.27 1.09 8.53
C GLU A 194 7.46 2.02 8.76
N ASN A 195 7.75 2.91 7.82
CA ASN A 195 8.91 3.77 7.95
C ASN A 195 8.69 4.81 9.06
N THR A 196 9.63 4.88 10.00
CA THR A 196 9.57 5.76 11.18
C THR A 196 10.05 7.19 10.91
N ILE A 197 10.45 7.48 9.67
CA ILE A 197 10.82 8.83 9.22
C ILE A 197 10.01 9.25 7.99
N GLY A 198 9.93 10.56 7.77
CA GLY A 198 9.24 11.16 6.63
C GLY A 198 7.74 11.33 6.86
N LYS A 199 6.98 11.40 5.76
CA LYS A 199 5.53 11.61 5.76
C LYS A 199 4.85 10.73 4.72
N ALA A 200 4.11 9.73 5.16
CA ALA A 200 3.32 8.87 4.30
C ALA A 200 2.00 9.53 3.87
N SER A 201 1.43 9.10 2.76
CA SER A 201 0.15 9.61 2.26
C SER A 201 -0.80 8.49 1.84
N LEU A 202 -2.01 8.50 2.39
CA LEU A 202 -3.16 7.82 1.84
C LEU A 202 -3.90 8.83 0.95
N LEU A 203 -3.98 8.54 -0.35
CA LEU A 203 -4.63 9.35 -1.35
C LEU A 203 -5.82 8.58 -1.92
N SER A 204 -6.97 8.63 -1.26
CA SER A 204 -8.21 8.13 -1.85
C SER A 204 -8.95 9.26 -2.55
N SER A 205 -9.29 9.09 -3.84
CA SER A 205 -9.94 10.14 -4.63
C SER A 205 -11.44 9.91 -4.78
N TYR A 206 -12.15 11.02 -4.84
CA TYR A 206 -13.58 11.23 -4.92
C TYR A 206 -14.33 10.46 -6.03
N TYR A 207 -15.10 9.45 -5.61
CA TYR A 207 -16.36 8.94 -6.19
C TYR A 207 -17.18 8.38 -5.01
N ASP A 208 -18.48 8.08 -5.18
CA ASP A 208 -19.46 7.69 -4.12
C ASP A 208 -19.08 6.45 -3.25
N TYR A 209 -17.86 5.94 -3.36
CA TYR A 209 -17.36 4.73 -2.71
C TYR A 209 -16.06 5.02 -1.94
N PRO A 210 -16.14 5.42 -0.67
CA PRO A 210 -14.97 5.56 0.19
C PRO A 210 -14.20 4.24 0.33
N VAL A 211 -12.88 4.31 0.39
CA VAL A 211 -12.01 3.13 0.55
C VAL A 211 -12.09 2.63 1.98
N SER A 212 -12.14 1.31 2.17
CA SER A 212 -12.20 0.69 3.49
C SER A 212 -10.92 -0.03 3.86
N PHE A 213 -10.57 0.01 5.12
CA PHE A 213 -9.41 -0.67 5.68
C PHE A 213 -9.82 -1.35 6.98
N GLN A 214 -9.52 -2.65 7.16
CA GLN A 214 -9.72 -3.27 8.47
C GLN A 214 -8.64 -2.77 9.45
N ASN A 215 -7.38 -2.70 9.04
CA ASN A 215 -6.32 -2.12 9.85
C ASN A 215 -5.47 -1.17 9.00
N ILE A 216 -5.19 0.01 9.52
CA ILE A 216 -4.18 0.89 8.95
C ILE A 216 -3.32 1.50 10.06
N SER A 217 -2.00 1.58 9.85
CA SER A 217 -1.10 2.27 10.79
C SER A 217 -0.06 3.14 10.09
N PHE A 218 0.35 4.17 10.79
CA PHE A 218 1.40 5.10 10.36
C PHE A 218 2.48 5.21 11.43
N ALA A 219 3.69 4.70 11.14
CA ALA A 219 4.83 4.74 12.05
C ALA A 219 5.51 6.13 12.15
N ALA A 220 5.22 7.02 11.20
CA ALA A 220 5.70 8.40 11.15
C ALA A 220 4.55 9.35 10.81
N ASN A 221 4.87 10.60 10.44
CA ASN A 221 3.88 11.57 9.97
C ASN A 221 3.02 10.98 8.84
N GLY A 222 1.76 11.38 8.80
CA GLY A 222 0.81 10.87 7.83
C GLY A 222 -0.06 11.96 7.24
N ARG A 223 -0.54 11.73 6.03
CA ARG A 223 -1.59 12.52 5.41
C ARG A 223 -2.65 11.60 4.85
N ILE A 224 -3.91 11.91 5.12
CA ILE A 224 -5.06 11.11 4.72
C ILE A 224 -5.99 12.01 3.92
N TYR A 225 -6.05 11.78 2.62
CA TYR A 225 -7.02 12.38 1.71
C TYR A 225 -8.15 11.41 1.40
N GLY A 226 -9.25 12.00 0.94
CA GLY A 226 -10.53 11.36 0.69
C GLY A 226 -11.28 11.05 1.97
N SER A 227 -12.58 10.81 1.83
CA SER A 227 -13.34 10.13 2.87
C SER A 227 -13.01 8.64 2.84
N ASN A 228 -12.83 8.02 4.02
CA ASN A 228 -12.44 6.62 4.14
C ASN A 228 -13.18 5.94 5.29
N TYR A 229 -13.26 4.61 5.21
CA TYR A 229 -13.71 3.75 6.30
C TYR A 229 -12.51 3.02 6.91
N PHE A 230 -12.39 3.05 8.23
CA PHE A 230 -11.38 2.30 8.97
C PHE A 230 -12.09 1.47 10.03
N ASP A 231 -11.83 0.17 10.13
CA ASP A 231 -12.14 -0.54 11.38
C ASP A 231 -11.20 -0.05 12.48
N THR A 232 -9.89 -0.19 12.27
CA THR A 232 -8.87 0.36 13.16
C THR A 232 -7.90 1.29 12.43
N LEU A 233 -7.77 2.53 12.91
CA LEU A 233 -6.76 3.52 12.51
C LEU A 233 -5.78 3.74 13.68
N ALA A 234 -4.50 3.43 13.46
CA ALA A 234 -3.45 3.61 14.46
C ALA A 234 -2.43 4.69 14.03
N LEU A 235 -2.24 5.66 14.91
CA LEU A 235 -1.37 6.82 14.72
C LEU A 235 -0.28 6.78 15.80
N THR A 236 0.98 6.61 15.39
CA THR A 236 2.13 6.57 16.31
C THR A 236 2.38 7.92 16.98
N GLU A 237 2.75 7.89 18.27
CA GLU A 237 3.00 9.08 19.08
C GLU A 237 4.05 10.04 18.50
N GLY A 238 3.96 11.32 18.90
CA GLY A 238 4.94 12.35 18.52
C GLY A 238 4.90 12.81 17.06
N ASN A 239 3.98 12.29 16.25
CA ASN A 239 3.87 12.61 14.82
C ASN A 239 2.73 13.59 14.50
N ILE A 240 2.78 14.14 13.29
CA ILE A 240 1.74 15.00 12.73
C ILE A 240 0.95 14.25 11.66
N TYR A 241 -0.37 14.23 11.84
CA TYR A 241 -1.34 13.61 10.94
C TYR A 241 -2.28 14.66 10.37
N GLU A 242 -2.32 14.75 9.05
CA GLU A 242 -3.12 15.72 8.32
C GLU A 242 -4.31 15.03 7.65
N LEU A 243 -5.52 15.40 8.01
CA LEU A 243 -6.77 14.90 7.40
C LEU A 243 -7.29 15.92 6.39
N GLU A 244 -7.73 15.47 5.21
CA GLU A 244 -8.24 16.39 4.18
C GLU A 244 -9.43 17.22 4.71
N SER A 245 -9.33 18.54 4.50
CA SER A 245 -10.38 19.48 4.87
C SER A 245 -11.72 19.12 4.22
N GLY A 246 -12.77 19.00 5.03
CA GLY A 246 -14.12 18.62 4.57
C GLY A 246 -14.35 17.11 4.41
N ALA A 247 -13.30 16.29 4.38
CA ALA A 247 -13.42 14.83 4.26
C ALA A 247 -13.83 14.18 5.59
N ILE A 248 -14.52 13.04 5.50
CA ILE A 248 -14.97 12.25 6.65
C ILE A 248 -14.11 10.99 6.77
N GLN A 249 -13.43 10.85 7.91
CA GLN A 249 -12.82 9.59 8.30
C GLN A 249 -13.80 8.86 9.22
N GLU A 250 -14.37 7.77 8.72
CA GLU A 250 -15.30 6.93 9.48
C GLU A 250 -14.52 5.80 10.15
N ILE A 251 -14.49 5.83 11.48
CA ILE A 251 -13.89 4.84 12.35
C ILE A 251 -14.99 3.91 12.84
N GLN A 252 -14.91 2.63 12.49
CA GLN A 252 -15.90 1.64 12.89
C GLN A 252 -15.59 1.10 14.28
N ASN A 253 -14.34 0.76 14.57
CA ASN A 253 -13.97 0.19 15.86
C ASN A 253 -13.06 1.13 16.65
N LYS A 254 -11.80 1.33 16.23
CA LYS A 254 -10.80 2.03 17.06
C LYS A 254 -10.04 3.11 16.30
N LEU A 255 -9.90 4.27 16.94
CA LEU A 255 -8.85 5.23 16.63
C LEU A 255 -7.84 5.23 17.77
N ILE A 256 -6.61 4.81 17.50
CA ILE A 256 -5.54 4.70 18.48
C ILE A 256 -4.53 5.81 18.23
N SER A 257 -4.35 6.69 19.20
CA SER A 257 -3.33 7.73 19.24
C SER A 257 -2.90 7.96 20.68
N LYS A 258 -2.07 7.07 21.21
CA LYS A 258 -1.58 7.13 22.60
C LYS A 258 -0.22 7.80 22.66
N GLY A 259 -0.23 9.11 22.88
CA GLY A 259 0.99 9.89 23.07
C GLY A 259 1.52 9.86 24.50
N SER A 260 2.52 10.69 24.74
CA SER A 260 3.03 11.00 26.08
C SER A 260 3.22 12.52 26.24
N PRO A 261 3.47 13.04 27.45
CA PRO A 261 3.76 14.45 27.64
C PRO A 261 4.90 14.99 26.76
N CYS A 262 5.87 14.13 26.41
CA CYS A 262 7.03 14.46 25.58
C CYS A 262 6.80 14.21 24.08
N LEU A 263 5.96 13.24 23.72
CA LEU A 263 5.70 12.82 22.34
C LEU A 263 4.20 12.96 22.04
N ARG A 264 3.73 14.20 21.96
CA ARG A 264 2.32 14.48 21.66
C ARG A 264 2.02 14.29 20.17
N THR A 265 0.99 13.50 19.87
CA THR A 265 0.46 13.37 18.51
C THR A 265 -0.32 14.62 18.13
N THR A 266 -0.15 15.13 16.90
CA THR A 266 -0.97 16.22 16.37
C THR A 266 -1.85 15.68 15.25
N ILE A 267 -3.16 15.89 15.34
CA ILE A 267 -4.12 15.56 14.28
C ILE A 267 -4.77 16.88 13.85
N GLN A 268 -4.66 17.21 12.56
CA GLN A 268 -5.13 18.50 12.05
C GLN A 268 -5.73 18.41 10.65
N SER A 269 -6.59 19.35 10.30
CA SER A 269 -7.02 19.53 8.91
C SER A 269 -5.86 19.98 8.01
N THR A 270 -5.92 19.62 6.72
CA THR A 270 -5.00 20.14 5.70
C THR A 270 -5.19 21.63 5.42
N THR A 271 -6.37 22.19 5.73
CA THR A 271 -6.71 23.59 5.42
C THR A 271 -7.09 24.33 6.71
N PRO A 272 -6.29 25.31 7.16
CA PRO A 272 -6.58 26.08 8.37
C PRO A 272 -7.97 26.72 8.34
N GLY A 273 -8.72 26.58 9.44
CA GLY A 273 -10.07 27.13 9.59
C GLY A 273 -11.18 26.32 8.92
N THR A 274 -10.85 25.21 8.23
CA THR A 274 -11.85 24.31 7.63
C THR A 274 -11.72 22.93 8.25
N CYS A 275 -12.77 22.46 8.92
CA CYS A 275 -12.69 21.19 9.62
C CYS A 275 -12.55 19.98 8.68
N ALA A 276 -11.64 19.06 9.00
CA ALA A 276 -11.80 17.66 8.64
C ALA A 276 -12.74 16.99 9.66
N LYS A 277 -13.34 15.85 9.30
CA LYS A 277 -14.38 15.21 10.11
C LYS A 277 -13.96 13.83 10.56
N ILE A 278 -14.18 13.52 11.84
CA ILE A 278 -14.07 12.17 12.39
C ILE A 278 -15.46 11.73 12.82
N TYR A 279 -15.89 10.60 12.27
CA TYR A 279 -17.09 9.89 12.69
C TYR A 279 -16.65 8.58 13.34
N ASN A 280 -17.10 8.26 14.54
CA ASN A 280 -16.82 6.96 15.18
C ASN A 280 -18.12 6.19 15.46
N ALA A 281 -18.39 5.15 14.68
CA ALA A 281 -19.62 4.36 14.74
C ALA A 281 -19.89 3.74 16.12
N ASN A 282 -18.84 3.27 16.82
CA ASN A 282 -18.95 2.51 18.06
C ASN A 282 -18.49 3.29 19.30
N CYS A 283 -18.21 4.59 19.17
CA CYS A 283 -17.82 5.47 20.26
C CYS A 283 -16.53 5.06 21.01
N ASP A 284 -15.64 4.27 20.39
CA ASP A 284 -14.39 3.78 20.99
C ASP A 284 -13.16 4.53 20.43
N LEU A 285 -12.71 5.55 21.15
CA LEU A 285 -11.56 6.39 20.82
C LEU A 285 -10.50 6.24 21.90
N GLU A 286 -9.32 5.75 21.53
CA GLU A 286 -8.16 5.61 22.41
C GLU A 286 -7.14 6.72 22.08
N ILE A 287 -7.48 7.96 22.43
CA ILE A 287 -6.67 9.15 22.13
C ILE A 287 -6.20 9.80 23.44
N GLU A 288 -4.88 9.80 23.66
CA GLU A 288 -4.22 10.37 24.83
C GLU A 288 -3.08 11.29 24.39
N HIS A 289 -2.80 12.35 25.17
CA HIS A 289 -1.72 13.29 24.92
C HIS A 289 -1.69 13.84 23.48
N ALA A 290 -2.87 14.05 22.89
CA ALA A 290 -3.01 14.50 21.51
C ALA A 290 -3.41 15.99 21.41
N ARG A 291 -3.01 16.60 20.30
CA ARG A 291 -3.36 17.97 19.91
C ARG A 291 -4.29 17.91 18.71
N LEU A 292 -5.46 18.54 18.79
CA LEU A 292 -6.36 18.68 17.65
C LEU A 292 -6.39 20.13 17.14
N ARG A 293 -6.47 20.32 15.83
CA ARG A 293 -6.79 21.60 15.19
C ARG A 293 -7.71 21.37 13.99
N ASP A 294 -8.78 22.15 13.90
CA ASP A 294 -9.70 22.08 12.76
C ASP A 294 -10.25 20.65 12.55
N ILE A 295 -10.63 19.95 13.62
CA ILE A 295 -11.22 18.61 13.56
C ILE A 295 -12.62 18.62 14.18
N GLU A 296 -13.63 18.36 13.38
CA GLU A 296 -15.01 18.18 13.84
C GLU A 296 -15.26 16.71 14.21
N ALA A 297 -15.75 16.48 15.42
CA ALA A 297 -16.38 15.22 15.77
C ALA A 297 -17.82 15.23 15.23
N VAL A 298 -18.14 14.26 14.37
CA VAL A 298 -19.48 14.13 13.79
C VAL A 298 -20.36 13.34 14.75
N ASP A 299 -21.40 14.00 15.27
CA ASP A 299 -22.39 13.37 16.13
C ASP A 299 -23.13 12.27 15.35
N ASN A 300 -23.25 11.11 15.98
CA ASN A 300 -23.93 9.93 15.47
C ASN A 300 -24.83 9.29 16.52
N GLY A 301 -25.14 10.00 17.60
CA GLY A 301 -25.88 9.47 18.74
C GLY A 301 -25.01 8.86 19.83
N CYS A 302 -23.67 8.88 19.69
CA CYS A 302 -22.78 8.75 20.85
C CYS A 302 -23.14 9.87 21.86
N SER A 303 -23.29 9.53 23.14
CA SER A 303 -23.47 10.58 24.16
C SER A 303 -22.28 11.54 24.15
N ILE A 304 -22.49 12.79 24.58
CA ILE A 304 -21.53 13.91 24.53
C ILE A 304 -20.15 13.65 25.18
N ASN A 305 -19.98 12.50 25.85
CA ASN A 305 -18.76 12.09 26.55
C ASN A 305 -17.92 11.05 25.77
N HIS A 306 -18.16 10.83 24.47
CA HIS A 306 -17.38 9.82 23.70
C HIS A 306 -16.30 10.40 22.80
N TYR A 307 -16.44 11.65 22.36
CA TYR A 307 -15.38 12.36 21.64
C TYR A 307 -14.47 13.07 22.62
N ILE A 308 -13.75 12.26 23.40
CA ILE A 308 -12.80 12.72 24.40
C ILE A 308 -11.39 12.48 23.88
N ILE A 309 -10.56 13.52 23.92
CA ILE A 309 -9.13 13.29 24.09
C ILE A 309 -8.89 13.17 25.58
N ASP A 310 -8.45 12.00 26.01
CA ASP A 310 -8.15 11.71 27.40
C ASP A 310 -6.90 12.48 27.86
N VAL A 311 -6.32 12.09 28.99
CA VAL A 311 -5.23 12.80 29.67
C VAL A 311 -4.22 13.42 28.71
N GLY A 312 -3.97 14.72 28.89
CA GLY A 312 -3.00 15.46 28.09
C GLY A 312 -3.53 16.02 26.78
N GLY A 313 -4.85 16.00 26.55
CA GLY A 313 -5.49 16.60 25.40
C GLY A 313 -5.29 18.11 25.32
N GLU A 314 -5.03 18.62 24.11
CA GLU A 314 -4.82 20.04 23.85
C GLU A 314 -5.64 20.50 22.64
N ASN A 315 -6.49 21.51 22.86
CA ASN A 315 -7.31 22.12 21.83
C ASN A 315 -6.55 23.28 21.17
N LEU A 316 -6.08 23.09 19.94
CA LEU A 316 -5.38 24.14 19.17
C LEU A 316 -6.34 25.02 18.33
N GLY A 317 -7.65 24.89 18.51
CA GLY A 317 -8.68 25.70 17.87
C GLY A 317 -9.57 24.93 16.89
N ASN A 318 -10.83 25.39 16.79
CA ASN A 318 -11.84 24.92 15.82
C ASN A 318 -12.08 23.40 15.84
N ASN A 319 -12.28 22.84 17.03
CA ASN A 319 -12.56 21.40 17.22
C ASN A 319 -13.98 21.19 17.79
N PRO A 320 -15.05 21.44 17.02
CA PRO A 320 -16.41 21.28 17.52
C PRO A 320 -16.70 19.84 17.94
N ASN A 321 -17.54 19.70 18.96
CA ASN A 321 -17.98 18.43 19.56
C ASN A 321 -16.89 17.58 20.22
N TRP A 322 -15.67 18.09 20.37
CA TRP A 322 -14.62 17.46 21.15
C TRP A 322 -14.58 17.96 22.60
N THR A 323 -14.35 17.04 23.52
CA THR A 323 -14.00 17.32 24.92
C THR A 323 -12.51 17.01 25.11
N PHE A 324 -11.81 17.89 25.81
CA PHE A 324 -10.37 17.77 26.06
C PHE A 324 -10.13 17.64 27.55
N ILE A 325 -9.49 16.56 27.98
CA ILE A 325 -9.04 16.39 29.36
C ILE A 325 -7.59 16.87 29.44
N PRO A 326 -7.32 18.02 30.08
CA PRO A 326 -5.96 18.50 30.25
C PRO A 326 -5.12 17.47 31.01
N GLY A 327 -3.85 17.34 30.63
CA GLY A 327 -2.90 16.55 31.43
C GLY A 327 -2.67 17.25 32.77
N ASP A 328 -2.58 16.48 33.84
CA ASP A 328 -2.23 17.00 35.16
C ASP A 328 -0.87 17.71 35.08
N PRO A 329 -0.76 19.02 35.33
CA PRO A 329 0.47 19.75 35.05
C PRO A 329 1.65 19.32 35.93
N ILE A 330 1.46 18.56 37.02
CA ILE A 330 2.52 18.28 37.99
C ILE A 330 2.27 16.94 38.72
N ASN A 331 2.83 15.85 38.22
CA ASN A 331 3.11 14.66 39.03
C ASN A 331 4.43 14.04 38.53
N GLY A 332 5.56 14.47 39.09
CA GLY A 332 6.88 13.94 38.71
C GLY A 332 8.09 14.82 39.05
N LEU A 333 7.88 16.11 39.31
CA LEU A 333 8.91 16.91 39.97
C LEU A 333 8.70 16.75 41.47
N GLY A 334 9.51 15.87 42.08
CA GLY A 334 9.64 15.82 43.53
C GLY A 334 9.96 17.22 44.09
N PRO A 335 9.72 17.46 45.38
CA PRO A 335 9.93 18.79 45.96
C PRO A 335 11.35 19.29 45.64
N ASP A 336 11.45 20.51 45.12
CA ASP A 336 12.71 21.21 44.98
C ASP A 336 13.39 21.23 46.36
N THR A 337 14.51 20.51 46.46
CA THR A 337 15.34 20.54 47.66
C THR A 337 16.18 21.81 47.60
N ILE A 338 15.85 22.75 48.48
CA ILE A 338 16.56 24.02 48.70
C ILE A 338 17.92 23.75 49.33
#